data_AF-A0A3D0S1F6-F1
#
_entry.id   AF-A0A3D0S1F6-F1
#
_cell.length_a   1.000
_cell.length_b   1.000
_cell.length_c   1.000
_cell.angle_alpha   90.00
_cell.angle_beta   90.00
_cell.angle_gamma   90.00
#
_symmetry.space_group_name_H-M   'P 1'
#
loop_
_entity.id
_entity.type
_entity.pdbx_description
1 polymer ?
#
loop_
_entity_poly.entity_id
_entity_poly.type
_entity_poly.pdbx_seq_one_letter_code
_entity_poly.pdbx_strand_id
1 'polypeptide(L)'
;GSGKSTLVGIVSGTVVRDQGELVIAGEVVTSARPAVSQRHGAITVFQDGSLIGELTVAQNLFLGTDPAHRPRFGRMEAWAQELLNSYGFDIDTTLRASALPPGDRQLVEIVRAVAAEPKVLILDEAT
;
A
#
# COMPACT_ATOMS: atom_id res chain seq x y z
N GLY A 1 11.40 -13.99 15.71
CA GLY A 1 10.35 -14.99 16.01
C GLY A 1 9.44 -14.59 17.16
N SER A 2 9.12 -13.31 17.34
CA SER A 2 8.21 -12.81 18.39
C SER A 2 6.74 -12.78 17.96
N GLY A 3 6.41 -13.22 16.75
CA GLY A 3 5.04 -13.21 16.20
C GLY A 3 4.65 -11.94 15.44
N LYS A 4 5.56 -10.97 15.23
CA LYS A 4 5.29 -9.73 14.48
C LYS A 4 4.67 -9.99 13.10
N SER A 5 5.32 -10.80 12.27
CA SER A 5 4.83 -11.11 10.92
C SER A 5 3.48 -11.84 10.95
N THR A 6 3.23 -12.67 11.96
CA THR A 6 1.92 -13.30 12.16
C THR A 6 0.85 -12.28 12.49
N LEU A 7 1.14 -11.34 13.41
CA LEU A 7 0.22 -10.26 13.76
C LEU A 7 -0.08 -9.35 12.55
N VAL A 8 0.96 -8.93 11.82
CA VAL A 8 0.82 -8.16 10.58
C VAL A 8 0.00 -8.93 9.55
N GLY A 9 0.24 -10.23 9.40
CA GLY A 9 -0.53 -11.11 8.52
C GLY A 9 -2.02 -11.20 8.89
N ILE A 10 -2.33 -11.27 10.19
CA ILE A 10 -3.72 -11.29 10.67
C ILE A 10 -4.41 -9.96 10.37
N VAL A 11 -3.76 -8.82 10.69
CA VAL A 11 -4.37 -7.50 10.47
C VAL A 11 -4.52 -7.19 8.98
N SER A 12 -3.54 -7.57 8.15
CA SER A 12 -3.59 -7.44 6.69
C SER A 12 -4.49 -8.47 6.00
N GLY A 13 -5.05 -9.43 6.74
CA GLY A 13 -5.97 -10.44 6.21
C GLY A 13 -5.29 -11.51 5.35
N THR A 14 -3.97 -11.66 5.39
CA THR A 14 -3.22 -12.72 4.71
C THR A 14 -3.09 -13.99 5.56
N VAL A 15 -3.31 -13.88 6.87
CA VAL A 15 -3.28 -15.00 7.82
C VAL A 15 -4.62 -15.11 8.55
N VAL A 16 -5.16 -16.32 8.63
CA VAL A 16 -6.36 -16.61 9.42
C VAL A 16 -5.95 -16.71 10.88
N ARG A 17 -6.64 -15.98 11.77
CA ARG A 17 -6.47 -16.11 13.22
C ARG A 17 -7.13 -17.40 13.72
N ASP A 18 -6.49 -18.10 14.65
CA ASP A 18 -7.05 -19.33 15.25
C ASP A 18 -8.19 -19.02 16.24
N GLN A 19 -8.02 -17.95 17.03
CA GLN A 19 -8.97 -17.51 18.05
C GLN A 19 -8.94 -15.98 18.21
N GLY A 20 -9.90 -15.45 18.97
CA GLY A 20 -10.02 -14.03 19.27
C GLY A 20 -10.68 -13.21 18.17
N GLU A 21 -10.65 -11.89 18.35
CA GLU A 21 -11.36 -10.93 17.52
C GLU A 21 -10.38 -9.92 16.92
N LEU A 22 -10.60 -9.58 15.64
CA LEU A 22 -9.91 -8.48 14.98
C LEU A 22 -10.93 -7.35 14.81
N VAL A 23 -10.65 -6.20 15.43
CA VAL A 23 -11.45 -4.99 15.31
C VAL A 23 -10.60 -3.91 14.66
N ILE A 24 -11.07 -3.36 13.54
CA ILE A 24 -10.38 -2.29 12.81
C ILE A 24 -11.32 -1.09 12.76
N ALA A 25 -10.86 0.03 13.32
CA ALA A 25 -11.63 1.27 13.41
C ALA A 25 -13.05 1.09 13.98
N GLY A 26 -13.18 0.25 15.00
CA GLY A 26 -14.45 -0.03 15.69
C GLY A 26 -15.33 -1.10 15.03
N GLU A 27 -14.90 -1.67 13.89
CA GLU A 27 -15.67 -2.69 13.18
C GLU A 27 -15.00 -4.07 13.25
N VAL A 28 -15.82 -5.09 13.50
CA VAL A 28 -15.35 -6.49 13.57
C VAL A 28 -15.04 -7.03 12.19
N VAL A 29 -13.80 -7.48 12.00
CA VAL A 29 -13.35 -8.09 10.75
C VAL A 29 -13.60 -9.59 10.79
N THR A 30 -14.55 -10.05 9.98
CA THR A 30 -15.07 -11.42 10.02
C THR A 30 -14.39 -12.38 9.05
N SER A 31 -13.56 -11.88 8.13
CA SER A 31 -12.84 -12.73 7.16
C SER A 31 -11.41 -12.26 6.93
N ALA A 32 -10.49 -13.22 6.80
CA ALA A 32 -9.09 -12.98 6.45
C ALA A 32 -8.96 -12.82 4.93
N ARG A 33 -9.13 -11.59 4.45
CA ARG A 33 -8.88 -11.21 3.06
C ARG A 33 -8.29 -9.80 3.03
N PRO A 34 -7.21 -9.54 2.26
CA PRO A 34 -6.61 -8.20 2.19
C PRO A 34 -7.61 -7.12 1.78
N ALA A 35 -8.47 -7.40 0.80
CA ALA A 35 -9.51 -6.46 0.37
C ALA A 35 -10.51 -6.12 1.49
N VAL A 36 -10.73 -7.02 2.46
CA VAL A 36 -11.62 -6.76 3.60
C VAL A 36 -10.92 -5.86 4.60
N SER A 37 -9.67 -6.16 4.98
CA SER A 37 -8.87 -5.28 5.85
C SER A 37 -8.75 -3.86 5.29
N GLN A 38 -8.47 -3.73 3.99
CA GLN A 38 -8.40 -2.44 3.31
C GLN A 38 -9.74 -1.68 3.35
N ARG A 39 -10.88 -2.35 3.15
CA ARG A 39 -12.20 -1.72 3.26
C ARG A 39 -12.52 -1.21 4.67
N HIS A 40 -12.02 -1.89 5.71
CA HIS A 40 -12.12 -1.40 7.08
C HIS A 40 -11.10 -0.28 7.39
N GLY A 41 -10.23 0.06 6.44
CA GLY A 41 -9.26 1.15 6.52
C GLY A 41 -7.89 0.74 7.03
N ALA A 42 -7.54 -0.55 7.02
CA ALA A 42 -6.20 -1.02 7.36
C ALA A 42 -5.38 -1.31 6.10
N ILE A 43 -4.24 -0.63 5.97
CA ILE A 43 -3.28 -0.85 4.88
C ILE A 43 -1.92 -1.20 5.47
N THR A 44 -1.27 -2.19 4.85
CA THR A 44 0.06 -2.66 5.25
C THR A 44 1.05 -2.41 4.13
N VAL A 45 2.19 -1.82 4.47
CA VAL A 45 3.38 -1.74 3.64
C VAL A 45 4.35 -2.81 4.14
N PHE A 46 4.67 -3.78 3.27
CA PHE A 46 5.51 -4.94 3.60
C PHE A 46 6.98 -4.67 3.26
N GLN A 47 7.88 -5.34 3.96
CA GLN A 47 9.33 -5.22 3.77
C GLN A 47 9.80 -5.54 2.34
N ASP A 48 9.29 -6.63 1.74
CA ASP A 48 9.65 -7.04 0.37
C ASP A 48 8.98 -6.18 -0.71
N GLY A 49 8.16 -5.23 -0.27
CA GLY A 49 7.36 -4.38 -1.13
C GLY A 49 6.23 -5.12 -1.86
N SER A 50 5.52 -4.38 -2.68
CA SER A 50 4.38 -4.83 -3.46
C SER A 50 4.28 -4.11 -4.82
N LEU A 51 5.29 -3.33 -5.19
CA LEU A 51 5.42 -2.79 -6.54
C LEU A 51 5.75 -3.91 -7.53
N ILE A 52 5.09 -3.87 -8.68
CA ILE A 52 5.38 -4.73 -9.82
C ILE A 52 6.59 -4.13 -10.55
N GLY A 53 7.74 -4.78 -10.44
CA GLY A 53 9.03 -4.27 -10.94
C GLY A 53 9.05 -3.90 -12.42
N GLU A 54 8.32 -4.62 -13.27
CA GLU A 54 8.26 -4.39 -14.71
C GLU A 54 7.38 -3.20 -15.12
N LEU A 55 6.54 -2.71 -14.21
CA LEU A 55 5.66 -1.58 -14.44
C LEU A 55 6.34 -0.28 -14.01
N THR A 56 5.95 0.82 -14.64
CA THR A 56 6.38 2.14 -14.21
C THR A 56 5.81 2.50 -12.85
N VAL A 57 6.42 3.46 -12.16
CA VAL A 57 5.89 4.01 -10.90
C VAL A 57 4.46 4.51 -11.11
N ALA A 58 4.19 5.24 -12.20
CA ALA A 58 2.85 5.72 -12.53
C ALA A 58 1.83 4.57 -12.67
N GLN A 59 2.21 3.48 -13.35
CA GLN A 59 1.36 2.30 -13.50
C GLN A 59 1.11 1.58 -12.17
N ASN A 60 2.13 1.48 -11.32
CA ASN A 60 2.01 0.89 -9.98
C ASN A 60 1.06 1.69 -9.09
N LEU A 61 1.21 3.01 -9.06
CA LEU A 61 0.32 3.90 -8.32
C LEU A 61 -1.11 3.77 -8.85
N PHE A 62 -1.29 3.82 -10.17
CA PHE A 62 -2.60 3.70 -10.80
C PHE A 62 -3.30 2.37 -10.49
N LEU A 63 -2.59 1.24 -10.56
CA LEU A 63 -3.14 -0.07 -10.26
C LEU A 63 -3.47 -0.26 -8.78
N GLY A 64 -2.67 0.33 -7.89
CA GLY A 64 -2.89 0.27 -6.45
C GLY A 64 -3.96 1.25 -5.94
N THR A 65 -4.37 2.23 -6.74
CA THR A 65 -5.50 3.11 -6.43
C THR A 65 -6.82 2.39 -6.70
N ASP A 66 -7.79 2.57 -5.79
CA ASP A 66 -9.15 2.09 -5.97
C ASP A 66 -9.70 2.58 -7.33
N PRO A 67 -10.32 1.70 -8.15
CA PRO A 67 -10.86 2.08 -9.45
C PRO A 67 -11.75 3.34 -9.45
N ALA A 68 -12.48 3.61 -8.37
CA ALA A 68 -13.33 4.79 -8.23
C ALA A 68 -12.53 6.11 -8.11
N HIS A 69 -11.27 6.05 -7.69
CA HIS A 69 -10.39 7.21 -7.47
C HIS A 69 -9.27 7.32 -8.51
N ARG A 70 -9.22 6.42 -9.50
CA ARG A 70 -8.19 6.47 -10.55
C ARG A 70 -8.38 7.70 -11.45
N PRO A 71 -7.28 8.34 -11.90
CA PRO A 71 -7.36 9.36 -12.92
C PRO A 71 -7.84 8.75 -14.25
N ARG A 72 -8.15 9.60 -15.24
CA ARG A 72 -8.26 9.13 -16.62
C ARG A 72 -6.91 8.55 -17.06
N PHE A 73 -6.93 7.48 -17.85
CA PHE A 73 -5.71 6.79 -18.29
C PHE A 73 -4.67 7.74 -18.92
N GLY A 74 -5.10 8.66 -19.80
CA GLY A 74 -4.20 9.66 -20.42
C GLY A 74 -3.64 10.74 -19.46
N ARG A 75 -4.07 10.76 -18.20
CA ARG A 75 -3.55 11.63 -17.13
C ARG A 75 -2.72 10.86 -16.10
N MET A 76 -2.54 9.55 -16.26
CA MET A 76 -1.90 8.68 -15.29
C MET A 76 -0.51 9.17 -14.84
N GLU A 77 0.37 9.51 -15.78
CA GLU A 77 1.72 9.98 -15.47
C GLU A 77 1.71 11.33 -14.75
N ALA A 78 0.98 12.32 -15.29
CA ALA A 78 0.86 13.62 -14.66
C ALA A 78 0.27 13.54 -13.25
N TRP A 79 -0.78 12.74 -13.06
CA TRP A 79 -1.40 12.50 -11.75
C TRP A 79 -0.42 11.83 -10.78
N ALA A 80 0.34 10.82 -11.24
CA ALA A 80 1.31 10.14 -10.39
C ALA A 80 2.43 11.10 -9.94
N GLN A 81 2.89 11.96 -10.84
CA GLN A 81 3.90 12.96 -10.51
C GLN A 81 3.36 14.01 -9.53
N GLU A 82 2.15 14.54 -9.79
CA GLU A 82 1.44 15.45 -8.88
C GLU A 82 1.27 14.82 -7.49
N LEU A 83 0.93 13.53 -7.44
CA LEU A 83 0.77 12.79 -6.19
C LEU A 83 2.08 12.75 -5.40
N LEU A 84 3.17 12.25 -5.97
CA LEU A 84 4.47 12.17 -5.28
C LEU A 84 5.00 13.54 -4.88
N ASN A 85 4.86 14.53 -5.76
CA ASN A 85 5.26 15.91 -5.47
C ASN A 85 4.48 16.51 -4.30
N SER A 86 3.19 16.17 -4.13
CA SER A 86 2.38 16.66 -3.01
C SER A 86 2.85 16.14 -1.65
N TYR A 87 3.58 15.02 -1.62
CA TYR A 87 4.28 14.50 -0.44
C TYR A 87 5.76 14.93 -0.36
N GLY A 88 6.23 15.78 -1.28
CA GLY A 88 7.60 16.32 -1.28
C GLY A 88 8.64 15.39 -1.91
N PHE A 89 8.23 14.40 -2.69
CA PHE A 89 9.14 13.45 -3.34
C PHE A 89 9.24 13.72 -4.84
N ASP A 90 10.47 13.99 -5.31
CA ASP A 90 10.80 14.14 -6.73
C ASP A 90 11.32 12.81 -7.28
N ILE A 91 10.41 11.88 -7.55
CA ILE A 91 10.70 10.56 -8.12
C ILE A 91 10.16 10.55 -9.55
N ASP A 92 10.97 10.15 -10.53
CA ASP A 92 10.56 10.03 -11.92
C ASP A 92 9.54 8.90 -12.09
N THR A 93 8.30 9.29 -12.36
CA THR A 93 7.18 8.36 -12.46
C THR A 93 7.16 7.51 -13.72
N THR A 94 8.01 7.83 -14.71
CA THR A 94 8.15 7.10 -15.97
C THR A 94 9.11 5.90 -15.85
N LEU A 95 9.95 5.88 -14.82
CA LEU A 95 10.85 4.77 -14.54
C LEU A 95 10.08 3.52 -14.11
N ARG A 96 10.62 2.35 -14.50
CA ARG A 96 10.20 1.06 -13.96
C ARG A 96 10.52 0.99 -12.47
N ALA A 97 9.63 0.39 -11.69
CA ALA A 97 9.85 0.23 -10.25
C ALA A 97 11.15 -0.55 -9.96
N SER A 98 11.53 -1.51 -10.82
CA SER A 98 12.79 -2.26 -10.67
C SER A 98 14.05 -1.40 -10.81
N ALA A 99 13.97 -0.26 -11.51
CA ALA A 99 15.08 0.67 -11.72
C ALA A 99 15.25 1.68 -10.56
N LEU A 100 14.25 1.80 -9.68
CA LEU A 100 14.34 2.70 -8.53
C LEU A 100 15.31 2.18 -7.46
N PRO A 101 16.03 3.09 -6.77
CA PRO A 101 16.69 2.78 -5.51
C PRO A 101 15.71 2.13 -4.51
N PRO A 102 16.19 1.23 -3.62
CA PRO A 102 15.32 0.60 -2.62
C PRO A 102 14.53 1.58 -1.75
N GLY A 103 15.14 2.69 -1.34
CA GLY A 103 14.47 3.73 -0.55
C GLY A 103 13.33 4.39 -1.31
N ASP A 104 13.56 4.76 -2.59
CA ASP A 104 12.53 5.37 -3.43
C ASP A 104 11.36 4.43 -3.68
N ARG A 105 11.62 3.12 -3.87
CA ARG A 105 10.56 2.11 -3.95
C ARG A 105 9.70 2.10 -2.69
N GLN A 106 10.33 2.12 -1.53
CA GLN A 106 9.63 2.15 -0.24
C GLN A 106 8.81 3.43 -0.06
N LEU A 107 9.35 4.59 -0.45
CA LEU A 107 8.64 5.87 -0.43
C LEU A 107 7.41 5.84 -1.35
N VAL A 108 7.53 5.29 -2.56
CA VAL A 108 6.38 5.12 -3.46
C VAL A 108 5.30 4.24 -2.82
N GLU A 109 5.67 3.17 -2.13
CA GLU A 109 4.69 2.32 -1.44
C GLU A 109 4.01 3.01 -0.26
N ILE A 110 4.77 3.79 0.52
CA ILE A 110 4.24 4.59 1.62
C ILE A 110 3.28 5.65 1.08
N VAL A 111 3.68 6.41 0.06
CA VAL A 111 2.80 7.43 -0.56
C VAL A 111 1.53 6.79 -1.07
N ARG A 112 1.63 5.66 -1.79
CA ARG A 112 0.46 4.93 -2.28
C ARG A 112 -0.48 4.50 -1.14
N ALA A 113 0.09 4.01 -0.03
CA ALA A 113 -0.68 3.58 1.13
C ALA A 113 -1.35 4.76 1.84
N VAL A 114 -0.65 5.88 2.02
CA VAL A 114 -1.18 7.09 2.69
C VAL A 114 -2.22 7.79 1.82
N ALA A 115 -2.04 7.83 0.49
CA ALA A 115 -2.97 8.42 -0.45
C ALA A 115 -4.33 7.72 -0.51
N ALA A 116 -4.42 6.48 -0.01
CA ALA A 116 -5.67 5.77 0.17
C ALA A 116 -6.41 6.15 1.48
N GLU A 117 -5.88 7.12 2.23
CA GLU A 117 -6.44 7.65 3.48
C GLU A 117 -6.82 6.53 4.49
N PRO A 118 -5.86 5.64 4.84
CA PRO A 118 -6.15 4.55 5.75
C PRO A 118 -6.46 5.07 7.16
N LYS A 119 -7.35 4.37 7.86
CA LYS A 119 -7.58 4.58 9.29
C LYS A 119 -6.43 4.02 10.12
N VAL A 120 -5.77 2.98 9.64
CA VAL A 120 -4.59 2.35 10.25
C VAL A 120 -3.57 2.02 9.17
N LEU A 121 -2.37 2.58 9.28
CA LEU A 121 -1.22 2.24 8.43
C LEU A 121 -0.25 1.38 9.24
N ILE A 122 0.13 0.23 8.68
CA ILE A 122 1.11 -0.69 9.29
C ILE A 122 2.34 -0.71 8.40
N LEU A 123 3.49 -0.46 9.01
CA LEU A 123 4.80 -0.52 8.35
C LEU A 123 5.55 -1.73 8.92
N ASP A 124 5.73 -2.79 8.12
CA ASP A 124 6.53 -3.94 8.54
C ASP A 124 8.01 -3.68 8.24
N GLU A 125 8.76 -3.29 9.28
CA GLU A 125 10.17 -2.87 9.23
C GLU A 125 10.44 -1.66 8.33
N ALA A 126 9.86 -0.51 8.68
CA ALA A 126 10.38 0.78 8.22
C ALA A 126 11.60 1.17 9.08
N THR A 127 12.81 1.02 8.53
CA THR A 127 14.06 1.59 9.06
C THR A 127 14.55 2.72 8.18
#